data_AF-A0A7S0MPY6-F1
#
_entry.id   AF-A0A7S0MPY6-F1
#
_cell.length_a   1.000
_cell.length_b   1.000
_cell.length_c   1.000
_cell.angle_alpha   90.00
_cell.angle_beta   90.00
_cell.angle_gamma   90.00
#
_symmetry.space_group_name_H-M   'P 1'
#
loop_
_entity.id
_entity.type
_entity.pdbx_description
1 polymer ?
#
loop_
_entity_poly.entity_id
_entity_poly.type
_entity_poly.pdbx_seq_one_letter_code
_entity_poly.pdbx_strand_id
1 'polypeptide(L)'
;RAVREADVVVASLVGAGHEGLDDALALLPDAPGGLRYGTVVVDEASQATEPATLVPLTRGCRRLVLVGDHCQLPPTVASPHALRAGLGVSLLARLVAAGVRPQVLEDQYRMHPALADFPSAAFYAGRLRSVPAPADRPLPPGFDWPRPDTPV
;
A
#
# COMPACT_ATOMS: atom_id res chain seq x y z
N ARG A 1 -12.85 -25.02 -2.55
CA ARG A 1 -13.97 -24.82 -1.60
C ARG A 1 -13.74 -23.59 -0.72
N ALA A 2 -12.68 -23.54 0.09
CA ALA A 2 -12.39 -22.42 0.99
C ALA A 2 -12.42 -21.01 0.33
N VAL A 3 -11.78 -20.83 -0.83
CA VAL A 3 -11.76 -19.53 -1.52
C VAL A 3 -13.14 -19.06 -2.01
N ARG A 4 -14.06 -19.98 -2.35
CA ARG A 4 -15.40 -19.62 -2.82
C ARG A 4 -16.31 -19.15 -1.70
N GLU A 5 -16.11 -19.71 -0.50
CA GLU A 5 -16.93 -19.44 0.68
C GLU A 5 -16.33 -18.29 1.52
N ALA A 6 -15.17 -17.76 1.13
CA ALA A 6 -14.50 -16.68 1.84
C ALA A 6 -15.11 -15.32 1.50
N ASP A 7 -15.37 -14.52 2.54
CA ASP A 7 -15.79 -13.12 2.38
C ASP A 7 -14.64 -12.24 1.84
N VAL A 8 -13.40 -12.60 2.16
CA VAL A 8 -12.17 -11.89 1.77
C VAL A 8 -11.11 -12.89 1.33
N VAL A 9 -10.50 -12.63 0.18
CA VAL A 9 -9.34 -13.36 -0.33
C VAL A 9 -8.14 -12.44 -0.30
N VAL A 10 -7.07 -12.88 0.38
CA VAL A 10 -5.80 -12.14 0.48
C VAL A 10 -4.75 -12.86 -0.34
N ALA A 11 -4.09 -12.13 -1.23
CA ALA A 11 -3.00 -12.63 -2.06
C ALA A 11 -2.02 -11.49 -2.38
N SER A 12 -0.81 -11.84 -2.79
CA SER A 12 0.06 -10.87 -3.47
C SER A 12 -0.54 -10.48 -4.82
N LEU A 13 -0.12 -9.32 -5.36
CA LEU A 13 -0.59 -8.85 -6.67
C LEU A 13 -0.41 -9.89 -7.77
N VAL A 14 0.76 -10.52 -7.84
CA VAL A 14 1.04 -11.59 -8.80
C VAL A 14 0.26 -12.87 -8.47
N GLY A 15 0.14 -13.21 -7.18
CA GLY A 15 -0.64 -14.37 -6.72
C GLY A 15 -2.12 -14.27 -7.04
N ALA A 16 -2.66 -13.07 -7.19
CA ALA A 16 -4.04 -12.86 -7.65
C ALA A 16 -4.29 -13.36 -9.09
N GLY A 17 -3.22 -13.57 -9.88
CA GLY A 17 -3.28 -14.16 -11.21
C GLY A 17 -3.20 -15.69 -11.23
N HIS A 18 -3.14 -16.35 -10.07
CA HIS A 18 -2.97 -17.81 -9.99
C HIS A 18 -4.19 -18.57 -10.55
N GLU A 19 -3.95 -19.63 -11.32
CA GLU A 19 -4.97 -20.47 -11.99
C GLU A 19 -5.96 -21.09 -11.00
N GLY A 20 -5.52 -21.42 -9.78
CA GLY A 20 -6.41 -21.90 -8.72
C GLY A 20 -7.54 -20.91 -8.32
N LEU A 21 -7.42 -19.63 -8.69
CA LEU A 21 -8.50 -18.63 -8.56
C LEU A 21 -9.44 -18.63 -9.79
N ASP A 22 -8.99 -19.16 -10.93
CA ASP A 22 -9.75 -19.32 -12.18
C ASP A 22 -10.50 -20.68 -12.18
N ASP A 23 -9.81 -21.76 -11.80
CA ASP A 23 -10.33 -23.14 -11.71
C ASP A 23 -11.44 -23.32 -10.68
N ALA A 24 -11.53 -22.39 -9.74
CA ALA A 24 -12.62 -22.33 -8.80
C ALA A 24 -13.98 -22.08 -9.47
N LEU A 25 -14.18 -22.15 -10.79
CA LEU A 25 -15.49 -22.05 -11.45
C LEU A 25 -15.72 -22.94 -12.69
N ALA A 26 -14.78 -23.81 -13.10
CA ALA A 26 -14.95 -24.66 -14.29
C ALA A 26 -16.04 -25.77 -14.19
N LEU A 27 -16.87 -25.77 -13.13
CA LEU A 27 -17.90 -26.79 -12.86
C LEU A 27 -19.33 -26.25 -12.76
N LEU A 28 -19.59 -24.99 -13.16
CA LEU A 28 -20.94 -24.44 -13.21
C LEU A 28 -21.32 -24.01 -14.65
N PRO A 29 -22.49 -24.42 -15.17
CA PRO A 29 -22.86 -24.22 -16.57
C PRO A 29 -23.15 -22.76 -16.97
N ASP A 30 -23.32 -21.83 -16.01
CA ASP A 30 -23.84 -20.47 -16.28
C ASP A 30 -22.89 -19.31 -15.90
N ALA A 31 -21.59 -19.57 -15.68
CA ALA A 31 -20.63 -18.52 -15.29
C ALA A 31 -19.33 -18.55 -16.13
N PRO A 32 -19.34 -18.03 -17.36
CA PRO A 32 -18.13 -17.93 -18.17
C PRO A 32 -17.26 -16.78 -17.61
N GLY A 33 -16.20 -17.10 -16.85
CA GLY A 33 -15.18 -16.08 -16.51
C GLY A 33 -14.46 -16.16 -15.15
N GLY A 34 -14.50 -17.28 -14.42
CA GLY A 34 -13.73 -17.42 -13.16
C GLY A 34 -14.26 -16.57 -11.99
N LEU A 35 -13.56 -16.61 -10.84
CA LEU A 35 -13.96 -15.81 -9.66
C LEU A 35 -13.78 -14.31 -9.95
N ARG A 36 -14.87 -13.56 -9.75
CA ARG A 36 -14.90 -12.11 -9.98
C ARG A 36 -14.82 -11.35 -8.67
N TYR A 37 -13.87 -10.43 -8.58
CA TYR A 37 -13.67 -9.56 -7.43
C TYR A 37 -14.16 -8.15 -7.79
N GLY A 38 -15.43 -7.88 -7.47
CA GLY A 38 -16.04 -6.57 -7.75
C GLY A 38 -15.40 -5.42 -6.98
N THR A 39 -14.81 -5.71 -5.82
CA THR A 39 -14.02 -4.77 -5.01
C THR A 39 -12.62 -5.30 -4.83
N VAL A 40 -11.61 -4.49 -5.12
CA VAL A 40 -10.20 -4.80 -4.90
C VAL A 40 -9.59 -3.72 -4.01
N VAL A 41 -8.92 -4.15 -2.94
CA VAL A 41 -8.11 -3.29 -2.07
C VAL A 41 -6.65 -3.69 -2.27
N VAL A 42 -5.81 -2.72 -2.60
CA VAL A 42 -4.36 -2.91 -2.74
C VAL A 42 -3.67 -2.10 -1.67
N ASP A 43 -3.00 -2.79 -0.76
CA ASP A 43 -2.12 -2.16 0.24
C ASP A 43 -0.68 -2.05 -0.30
N GLU A 44 0.10 -1.12 0.22
CA GLU A 44 1.45 -0.79 -0.25
C GLU A 44 1.52 -0.50 -1.76
N ALA A 45 0.46 0.11 -2.32
CA ALA A 45 0.30 0.32 -3.75
C ALA A 45 1.38 1.24 -4.37
N SER A 46 2.04 2.07 -3.57
CA SER A 46 3.17 2.90 -4.03
C SER A 46 4.40 2.07 -4.42
N GLN A 47 4.59 0.90 -3.81
CA GLN A 47 5.73 0.00 -4.05
C GLN A 47 5.49 -0.98 -5.21
N ALA A 48 4.29 -1.03 -5.77
CA ALA A 48 3.94 -1.93 -6.86
C ALA A 48 4.07 -1.25 -8.23
N THR A 49 4.65 -1.96 -9.19
CA THR A 49 4.59 -1.50 -10.59
C THR A 49 3.13 -1.45 -11.03
N GLU A 50 2.79 -0.52 -11.92
CA GLU A 50 1.44 -0.41 -12.45
C GLU A 50 0.95 -1.74 -13.07
N PRO A 51 1.74 -2.47 -13.90
CA PRO A 51 1.32 -3.77 -14.42
C PRO A 51 1.01 -4.81 -13.34
N ALA A 52 1.79 -4.86 -12.25
CA ALA A 52 1.51 -5.78 -11.14
C ALA A 52 0.16 -5.46 -10.49
N THR A 53 -0.14 -4.17 -10.31
CA THR A 53 -1.41 -3.70 -9.75
C THR A 53 -2.60 -4.08 -10.65
N LEU A 54 -2.42 -4.17 -11.97
CA LEU A 54 -3.48 -4.54 -12.90
C LEU A 54 -3.92 -6.01 -12.79
N VAL A 55 -3.05 -6.92 -12.32
CA VAL A 55 -3.35 -8.36 -12.23
C VAL A 55 -4.69 -8.64 -11.52
N PRO A 56 -4.90 -8.23 -10.25
CA PRO A 56 -6.19 -8.44 -9.58
C PRO A 56 -7.34 -7.64 -10.21
N LEU A 57 -7.07 -6.52 -10.88
CA LEU A 57 -8.10 -5.66 -11.47
C LEU A 57 -8.79 -6.32 -12.67
N THR A 58 -8.05 -7.14 -13.43
CA THR A 58 -8.61 -7.88 -14.57
C THR A 58 -9.69 -8.90 -14.18
N ARG A 59 -9.78 -9.25 -12.88
CA ARG A 59 -10.78 -10.18 -12.34
C ARG A 59 -12.14 -9.52 -12.07
N GLY A 60 -12.55 -8.58 -12.92
CA GLY A 60 -13.87 -7.95 -12.85
C GLY A 60 -14.01 -6.84 -11.80
N CYS A 61 -12.91 -6.15 -11.47
CA CYS A 61 -12.91 -5.02 -10.54
C CYS A 61 -13.85 -3.90 -11.01
N ARG A 62 -14.74 -3.46 -10.10
CA ARG A 62 -15.65 -2.31 -10.29
C ARG A 62 -15.41 -1.21 -9.26
N ARG A 63 -14.81 -1.55 -8.12
CA ARG A 63 -14.41 -0.64 -7.04
C ARG A 63 -12.97 -0.94 -6.67
N LEU A 64 -12.12 0.07 -6.78
CA LEU A 64 -10.70 -0.02 -6.44
C LEU A 64 -10.40 0.91 -5.26
N VAL A 65 -9.72 0.38 -4.25
CA VAL A 65 -9.11 1.17 -3.17
C VAL A 65 -7.61 0.92 -3.23
N LEU A 66 -6.84 1.99 -3.42
CA LEU A 66 -5.39 1.96 -3.37
C LEU A 66 -4.94 2.61 -2.07
N VAL A 67 -4.26 1.85 -1.23
CA VAL A 67 -3.63 2.31 0.01
C VAL A 67 -2.13 2.27 -0.21
N GLY A 68 -1.46 3.36 0.15
CA GLY A 68 -0.03 3.50 -0.01
C GLY A 68 0.40 4.95 0.12
N ASP A 69 1.70 5.15 0.05
CA ASP A 69 2.29 6.46 0.24
C ASP A 69 3.27 6.76 -0.89
N HIS A 70 2.89 7.72 -1.74
CA HIS A 70 3.69 8.18 -2.87
C HIS A 70 4.95 8.96 -2.46
N CYS A 71 5.09 9.33 -1.18
CA CYS A 71 6.32 9.90 -0.62
C CYS A 71 7.30 8.83 -0.12
N GLN A 72 6.88 7.55 -0.06
CA GLN A 72 7.71 6.42 0.36
C GLN A 72 8.32 5.69 -0.86
N LEU A 73 8.75 4.44 -0.66
CA LEU A 73 9.49 3.68 -1.66
C LEU A 73 8.66 3.49 -2.96
N PRO A 74 9.23 3.80 -4.13
CA PRO A 74 8.63 3.46 -5.42
C PRO A 74 8.86 1.98 -5.74
N PRO A 75 8.31 1.46 -6.86
CA PRO A 75 8.57 0.10 -7.31
C PRO A 75 10.04 -0.15 -7.63
N THR A 76 10.55 -1.28 -7.16
CA THR A 76 11.91 -1.74 -7.45
C THR A 76 12.01 -2.24 -8.89
N VAL A 77 12.74 -1.53 -9.75
CA VAL A 77 12.94 -1.89 -11.15
C VAL A 77 14.43 -2.15 -11.41
N ALA A 78 14.79 -3.40 -11.67
CA ALA A 78 16.18 -3.80 -11.90
C ALA A 78 16.76 -3.26 -13.22
N SER A 79 15.93 -3.10 -14.25
CA SER A 79 16.35 -2.60 -15.56
C SER A 79 16.37 -1.07 -15.59
N PRO A 80 17.54 -0.42 -15.76
CA PRO A 80 17.62 1.04 -15.86
C PRO A 80 16.86 1.58 -17.08
N HIS A 81 16.77 0.80 -18.16
CA HIS A 81 15.98 1.16 -19.34
C HIS A 81 14.48 1.19 -19.01
N ALA A 82 13.97 0.15 -18.36
CA ALA A 82 12.56 0.09 -17.98
C ALA A 82 12.19 1.18 -16.94
N LEU A 83 13.10 1.46 -16.00
CA LEU A 83 12.94 2.55 -15.05
C LEU A 83 12.78 3.91 -15.77
N ARG A 84 13.67 4.22 -16.73
CA ARG A 84 13.58 5.43 -17.56
C ARG A 84 12.34 5.47 -18.44
N ALA A 85 11.83 4.31 -18.86
CA ALA A 85 10.59 4.19 -19.61
C ALA A 85 9.33 4.33 -18.72
N GLY A 86 9.48 4.54 -17.41
CA GLY A 86 8.38 4.84 -16.50
C GLY A 86 7.89 3.66 -15.66
N LEU A 87 8.51 2.48 -15.72
CA LEU A 87 8.07 1.31 -14.94
C LEU A 87 8.19 1.51 -13.41
N GLY A 88 9.01 2.48 -12.98
CA GLY A 88 9.11 2.91 -11.57
C GLY A 88 8.00 3.85 -11.12
N VAL A 89 6.98 4.11 -11.94
CA VAL A 89 5.79 4.86 -11.54
C VAL A 89 4.68 3.86 -11.21
N SER A 90 4.21 3.87 -9.96
CA SER A 90 3.08 3.04 -9.54
C SER A 90 1.76 3.59 -10.06
N LEU A 91 0.72 2.75 -10.10
CA LEU A 91 -0.62 3.18 -10.47
C LEU A 91 -1.13 4.29 -9.53
N LEU A 92 -0.84 4.18 -8.23
CA LEU A 92 -1.18 5.20 -7.23
C LEU A 92 -0.52 6.53 -7.58
N ALA A 93 0.80 6.55 -7.79
CA ALA A 93 1.53 7.76 -8.13
C ALA A 93 1.03 8.40 -9.43
N ARG A 94 0.74 7.59 -10.46
CA ARG A 94 0.19 8.06 -11.74
C ARG A 94 -1.18 8.72 -11.57
N LEU A 95 -2.07 8.12 -10.77
CA LEU A 95 -3.41 8.68 -10.52
C LEU A 95 -3.34 10.00 -9.74
N VAL A 96 -2.46 10.07 -8.73
CA VAL A 96 -2.20 11.33 -7.99
C VAL A 96 -1.70 12.42 -8.94
N ALA A 97 -0.72 12.10 -9.79
CA ALA A 97 -0.20 13.04 -10.80
C ALA A 97 -1.27 13.46 -11.82
N ALA A 98 -2.24 12.58 -12.13
CA ALA A 98 -3.36 12.88 -13.01
C ALA A 98 -4.48 13.70 -12.33
N GLY A 99 -4.31 14.10 -11.07
CA GLY A 99 -5.24 14.97 -10.34
C GLY A 99 -6.25 14.24 -9.45
N VAL A 100 -6.17 12.90 -9.33
CA VAL A 100 -6.96 12.17 -8.33
C VAL A 100 -6.45 12.56 -6.94
N ARG A 101 -7.31 13.19 -6.14
CA ARG A 101 -6.92 13.63 -4.79
C ARG A 101 -6.94 12.43 -3.83
N PRO A 102 -5.79 12.04 -3.23
CA PRO A 102 -5.78 11.00 -2.22
C PRO A 102 -6.37 11.53 -0.91
N GLN A 103 -7.02 10.66 -0.15
CA GLN A 103 -7.35 10.93 1.24
C GLN A 103 -6.09 10.69 2.07
N VAL A 104 -5.54 11.75 2.68
CA VAL A 104 -4.35 11.65 3.53
C VAL A 104 -4.77 11.41 4.97
N LEU A 105 -4.13 10.44 5.63
CA LEU A 105 -4.25 10.22 7.06
C LEU A 105 -3.13 11.00 7.76
N GLU A 106 -3.51 12.04 8.52
CA GLU A 106 -2.55 12.98 9.11
C GLU A 106 -2.13 12.60 10.52
N ASP A 107 -2.81 11.66 11.17
CA ASP A 107 -2.49 11.22 12.53
C ASP A 107 -1.57 9.99 12.49
N GLN A 108 -0.36 10.13 13.04
CA GLN A 108 0.58 9.01 13.24
C GLN A 108 0.50 8.49 14.66
N TYR A 109 0.56 7.17 14.80
CA TYR A 109 0.42 6.46 16.08
C TYR A 109 1.65 5.61 16.43
N ARG A 110 2.68 5.60 15.58
CA ARG A 110 3.81 4.66 15.69
C ARG A 110 4.93 5.23 16.57
N MET A 111 5.48 6.38 16.19
CA MET A 111 6.76 6.87 16.70
C MET A 111 6.59 8.01 17.72
N HIS A 112 7.62 8.22 18.54
CA HIS A 112 7.70 9.38 19.44
C HIS A 112 7.67 10.69 18.63
N PRO A 113 7.02 11.78 19.12
CA PRO A 113 6.91 13.04 18.38
C PRO A 113 8.25 13.56 17.83
N ALA A 114 9.31 13.55 18.65
CA ALA A 114 10.64 13.99 18.23
C ALA A 114 11.22 13.21 17.02
N LEU A 115 10.84 11.93 16.84
CA LEU A 115 11.21 11.15 15.66
C LEU A 115 10.36 11.56 14.44
N ALA A 116 9.07 11.84 14.66
CA ALA A 116 8.11 12.17 13.61
C ALA A 116 8.34 13.57 13.02
N ASP A 117 8.93 14.48 13.79
CA ASP A 117 9.11 15.89 13.42
C ASP A 117 9.87 16.04 12.09
N PHE A 118 10.99 15.34 11.92
CA PHE A 118 11.78 15.44 10.68
C PHE A 118 11.04 14.88 9.45
N PRO A 119 10.53 13.63 9.45
CA PRO A 119 9.76 13.11 8.32
C PRO A 119 8.52 13.96 8.00
N SER A 120 7.82 14.44 9.03
CA SER A 120 6.65 15.33 8.88
C SER A 120 7.02 16.58 8.08
N ALA A 121 8.07 17.29 8.50
CA ALA A 121 8.53 18.50 7.84
C ALA A 121 9.07 18.23 6.42
N ALA A 122 9.88 17.18 6.27
CA ALA A 122 10.60 16.90 5.02
C ALA A 122 9.69 16.36 3.90
N PHE A 123 8.71 15.52 4.22
CA PHE A 123 7.93 14.79 3.21
C PHE A 123 6.44 15.14 3.21
N TYR A 124 5.90 15.64 4.34
CA TYR A 124 4.46 15.85 4.51
C TYR A 124 4.08 17.31 4.80
N ALA A 125 4.98 18.26 4.53
CA ALA A 125 4.78 19.69 4.76
C ALA A 125 4.35 20.03 6.21
N GLY A 126 4.83 19.25 7.18
CA GLY A 126 4.52 19.43 8.60
C GLY A 126 3.12 18.97 9.00
N ARG A 127 2.37 18.29 8.12
CA ARG A 127 0.97 17.90 8.39
C ARG A 127 0.81 16.64 9.22
N LEU A 128 1.87 15.86 9.40
CA LEU A 128 1.80 14.63 10.19
C LEU A 128 1.76 14.99 11.68
N ARG A 129 0.63 14.73 12.34
CA ARG A 129 0.37 14.96 13.76
C ARG A 129 0.67 13.70 14.56
N SER A 130 1.40 13.87 15.65
CA SER A 130 1.63 12.78 16.60
C SER A 130 0.47 12.71 17.58
N VAL A 131 -0.32 11.64 17.49
CA VAL A 131 -1.35 11.35 18.49
C VAL A 131 -0.75 10.82 19.80
N PRO A 132 0.25 9.92 19.82
CA PRO A 132 0.94 9.63 21.07
C PRO A 132 1.68 10.89 21.53
N ALA A 133 1.43 11.29 22.76
CA ALA A 133 2.24 12.28 23.44
C ALA A 133 3.63 11.68 23.74
N PRO A 134 4.65 12.51 24.05
CA PRO A 134 5.96 12.01 24.49
C PRO A 134 5.86 10.97 25.62
N ALA A 135 4.94 11.20 26.57
CA ALA A 135 4.68 10.29 27.69
C ALA A 135 4.14 8.91 27.26
N ASP A 136 3.47 8.81 26.11
CA ASP A 136 2.93 7.55 25.58
C ASP A 136 3.99 6.73 24.81
N ARG A 137 5.17 7.29 24.61
CA ARG A 137 6.32 6.69 23.92
C ARG A 137 7.62 6.95 24.71
N PRO A 138 7.70 6.50 25.98
CA PRO A 138 8.86 6.77 26.81
C PRO A 138 10.14 6.19 26.20
N LEU A 139 11.26 6.77 26.60
CA LEU A 139 12.57 6.28 26.20
C LEU A 139 12.77 4.82 26.62
N PRO A 140 13.32 3.96 25.75
CA PRO A 140 13.79 2.65 26.14
C PRO A 140 14.76 2.74 27.32
N PRO A 141 14.52 2.03 28.43
CA PRO A 141 15.38 2.07 29.59
C PRO A 141 16.73 1.38 29.31
N GLY A 142 17.76 1.75 30.08
CA GLY A 142 19.08 1.13 29.96
C GLY A 142 19.91 1.63 28.78
N PHE A 143 19.54 2.77 28.19
CA PHE A 143 20.31 3.45 27.16
C PHE A 143 20.57 4.89 27.56
N ASP A 144 21.84 5.31 27.48
CA ASP A 144 22.25 6.69 27.75
C ASP A 144 21.99 7.55 26.51
N TRP A 145 20.77 8.08 26.43
CA TRP A 145 20.38 8.95 25.32
C TRP A 145 21.18 10.25 25.36
N PRO A 146 21.72 10.73 24.21
CA PRO A 146 22.42 12.02 24.15
C PRO A 146 21.55 13.19 24.62
N ARG A 147 20.23 13.05 24.51
CA ARG A 147 19.22 13.98 25.01
C ARG A 147 18.31 13.27 26.02
N PRO A 148 18.09 13.82 27.22
CA PRO A 148 17.36 13.14 28.30
C PRO A 148 15.89 12.79 28.00
N ASP A 149 15.24 13.53 27.10
CA ASP A 149 13.78 13.43 26.87
C ASP A 149 13.41 13.04 25.43
N THR A 150 14.39 12.74 24.56
CA THR A 150 14.13 12.43 23.15
C THR A 150 14.92 11.23 22.66
N PRO A 151 14.30 10.28 21.93
CA PRO A 151 14.97 9.08 21.43
C PRO A 151 15.78 9.34 20.15
N VAL A 152 16.49 10.47 20.10
CA VAL A 152 17.32 10.98 19.00
C VAL A 152 18.44 11.89 19.50
#